data_AF-A0A7Y9L377-F1
#
_entry.id   AF-A0A7Y9L377-F1
#
_cell.length_a   1.000
_cell.length_b   1.000
_cell.length_c   1.000
_cell.angle_alpha   90.00
_cell.angle_beta   90.00
_cell.angle_gamma   90.00
#
_symmetry.space_group_name_H-M   'P 1'
#
loop_
_entity.id
_entity.type
_entity.pdbx_description
1 polymer ?
#
loop_
_entity_poly.entity_id
_entity_poly.type
_entity_poly.pdbx_seq_one_letter_code
_entity_poly.pdbx_strand_id
1 'polypeptide(L)'
;MNEIKTLADQLRSRMAKPDTPEKTKTKKKSGKMTVTPPIVEVIRGYDIKEHDSMVHVRFDRQTAQLLHHFKMATGVEVTRLISYSVAQLLERHPEIKIIIKEHLENFDL
;
A
#
# COMPACT_ATOMS: atom_id res chain seq x y z
N MET A 1 43.06 -48.61 -1.57
CA MET A 1 43.38 -47.37 -2.29
C MET A 1 42.59 -46.25 -1.62
N ASN A 2 43.25 -45.31 -0.93
CA ASN A 2 42.59 -44.16 -0.31
C ASN A 2 42.68 -42.96 -1.26
N GLU A 3 41.54 -42.47 -1.74
CA GLU A 3 41.44 -41.31 -2.62
C GLU A 3 41.61 -40.02 -1.80
N ILE A 4 42.79 -39.39 -1.88
CA ILE A 4 43.03 -38.07 -1.31
C ILE A 4 42.37 -37.04 -2.23
N LYS A 5 41.14 -36.63 -1.89
CA LYS A 5 40.43 -35.56 -2.61
C LYS A 5 41.21 -34.25 -2.48
N THR A 6 41.47 -33.60 -3.61
CA THR A 6 42.29 -32.38 -3.66
C THR A 6 41.52 -31.18 -3.12
N LEU A 7 42.24 -30.17 -2.61
CA LEU A 7 41.66 -28.90 -2.19
C LEU A 7 40.84 -28.21 -3.30
N ALA A 8 41.21 -28.45 -4.56
CA ALA A 8 40.48 -27.95 -5.72
C ALA A 8 39.10 -28.61 -5.87
N ASP A 9 38.99 -29.91 -5.57
CA ASP A 9 37.69 -30.62 -5.59
C ASP A 9 36.78 -30.16 -4.44
N GLN A 10 37.35 -29.84 -3.29
CA GLN A 10 36.61 -29.23 -2.19
C GLN A 10 36.07 -27.84 -2.57
N LEU A 11 36.83 -27.04 -3.31
CA LEU A 11 36.36 -25.73 -3.77
C LEU A 11 35.19 -25.84 -4.76
N ARG A 12 35.29 -26.77 -5.74
CA ARG A 12 34.22 -27.01 -6.72
C ARG A 12 32.94 -27.51 -6.06
N SER A 13 33.05 -28.41 -5.08
CA SER A 13 31.87 -28.92 -4.35
C SER A 13 31.17 -27.85 -3.50
N ARG A 14 31.90 -26.85 -2.98
CA ARG A 14 31.31 -25.70 -2.28
C ARG A 14 30.65 -24.69 -3.23
N MET A 15 31.21 -24.47 -4.41
CA MET A 15 30.64 -23.54 -5.40
C MET A 15 29.40 -24.11 -6.13
N ALA A 16 29.25 -25.43 -6.21
CA ALA A 16 28.09 -26.08 -6.82
C ALA A 16 26.81 -26.03 -5.97
N LYS A 17 26.87 -25.51 -4.73
CA LYS A 17 25.70 -25.26 -3.90
C LYS A 17 25.46 -23.75 -3.79
N PRO A 18 24.54 -23.17 -4.57
CA PRO A 18 24.05 -21.83 -4.26
C PRO A 18 23.20 -21.93 -3.00
N ASP A 19 23.78 -21.57 -1.85
CA ASP A 19 23.03 -21.12 -0.67
C ASP A 19 22.32 -19.81 -1.04
N THR A 20 21.21 -19.96 -1.75
CA THR A 20 20.23 -18.89 -1.86
C THR A 20 19.43 -18.97 -0.58
N PRO A 21 19.44 -17.95 0.31
CA PRO A 21 18.42 -17.87 1.34
C PRO A 21 17.11 -17.69 0.60
N GLU A 22 16.42 -18.80 0.38
CA GLU A 22 15.05 -18.85 -0.06
C GLU A 22 14.29 -18.04 0.99
N LYS A 23 13.97 -16.79 0.66
CA LYS A 23 13.06 -15.97 1.45
C LYS A 23 11.76 -16.75 1.46
N THR A 24 11.59 -17.58 2.49
CA THR A 24 10.35 -18.26 2.81
C THR A 24 9.33 -17.16 2.85
N LYS A 25 8.55 -17.05 1.77
CA LYS A 25 7.35 -16.24 1.70
C LYS A 25 6.54 -16.72 2.87
N THR A 26 6.55 -15.97 3.96
CA THR A 26 5.61 -16.12 5.05
C THR A 26 4.26 -15.90 4.40
N LYS A 27 3.64 -17.01 3.99
CA LYS A 27 2.21 -17.09 3.71
C LYS A 27 1.57 -16.65 5.01
N LYS A 28 1.30 -15.35 5.13
CA LYS A 28 0.39 -14.81 6.12
C LYS A 28 -0.85 -15.66 5.98
N LYS A 29 -1.14 -16.46 7.02
CA LYS A 29 -2.43 -17.11 7.17
C LYS A 29 -3.46 -15.98 7.13
N SER A 30 -4.04 -15.75 5.96
CA SER A 30 -5.21 -14.94 5.80
C SER A 30 -6.31 -15.69 6.54
N GLY A 31 -6.45 -15.43 7.83
CA GLY A 31 -7.67 -15.74 8.55
C GLY A 31 -8.79 -15.17 7.69
N LYS A 32 -9.64 -16.04 7.15
CA LYS A 32 -10.80 -15.65 6.36
C LYS A 32 -11.61 -14.69 7.23
N MET A 33 -11.52 -13.39 6.95
CA MET A 33 -12.54 -12.44 7.39
C MET A 33 -13.83 -12.92 6.74
N THR A 34 -14.74 -13.43 7.56
CA THR A 34 -15.94 -14.12 7.12
C THR A 34 -16.99 -13.20 6.49
N VAL A 35 -16.84 -11.88 6.59
CA VAL A 35 -17.63 -10.90 5.83
C VAL A 35 -16.77 -9.65 5.61
N THR A 36 -16.59 -9.23 4.36
CA THR A 36 -15.99 -7.93 4.05
C THR A 36 -17.05 -6.84 4.27
N PRO A 37 -16.79 -5.82 5.10
CA PRO A 37 -17.76 -4.74 5.30
C PRO A 37 -18.06 -4.01 3.98
N PRO A 38 -19.31 -3.59 3.71
CA PRO A 38 -19.69 -2.95 2.45
C PRO A 38 -18.83 -1.74 2.07
N ILE A 39 -18.43 -0.94 3.07
CA ILE A 39 -17.58 0.23 2.87
C ILE A 39 -16.23 -0.12 2.23
N VAL A 40 -15.67 -1.29 2.53
CA VAL A 40 -14.38 -1.73 1.96
C VAL A 40 -14.53 -2.02 0.47
N GLU A 41 -15.68 -2.54 0.04
CA GLU A 41 -15.97 -2.79 -1.38
C GLU A 41 -16.17 -1.49 -2.15
N VAL A 42 -16.89 -0.53 -1.57
CA VAL A 42 -17.07 0.82 -2.15
C VAL A 42 -15.71 1.49 -2.37
N ILE A 43 -14.85 1.51 -1.34
CA ILE A 43 -13.52 2.12 -1.45
C ILE A 43 -12.67 1.37 -2.46
N ARG A 44 -12.74 0.03 -2.50
CA ARG A 44 -11.99 -0.77 -3.49
C ARG A 44 -12.44 -0.49 -4.92
N GLY A 45 -13.74 -0.29 -5.14
CA GLY A 45 -14.32 0.05 -6.44
C GLY A 45 -14.10 1.49 -6.89
N TYR A 46 -13.71 2.40 -5.98
CA TYR A 46 -13.52 3.81 -6.28
C TYR A 46 -12.45 4.02 -7.35
N ASP A 47 -12.82 4.57 -8.51
CA ASP A 47 -11.90 4.76 -9.63
C ASP A 47 -10.93 5.91 -9.35
N ILE A 48 -9.67 5.70 -9.70
CA ILE A 48 -8.57 6.65 -9.52
C ILE A 48 -7.71 6.79 -10.79
N LYS A 49 -8.14 6.21 -11.92
CA LYS A 49 -7.34 6.14 -13.15
C LYS A 49 -7.00 7.50 -13.76
N GLU A 50 -7.81 8.52 -13.54
CA GLU A 50 -7.62 9.88 -14.07
C GLU A 50 -7.12 10.86 -13.00
N HIS A 51 -6.71 10.36 -11.83
CA HIS A 51 -6.17 11.20 -10.76
C HIS A 51 -4.66 11.41 -10.94
N ASP A 52 -4.29 12.36 -11.81
CA ASP A 52 -2.90 12.63 -12.18
C ASP A 52 -2.16 13.56 -11.19
N SER A 53 -2.89 14.28 -10.34
CA SER A 53 -2.29 15.22 -9.38
C SER A 53 -1.89 14.53 -8.08
N MET A 54 -0.59 14.46 -7.80
CA MET A 54 -0.04 13.87 -6.58
C MET A 54 0.01 14.90 -5.44
N VAL A 55 -0.59 14.55 -4.29
CA VAL A 55 -0.58 15.39 -3.08
C VAL A 55 0.13 14.64 -1.94
N HIS A 56 1.15 15.28 -1.35
CA HIS A 56 1.82 14.76 -0.17
C HIS A 56 1.05 15.15 1.10
N VAL A 57 0.42 14.17 1.74
CA VAL A 57 -0.36 14.37 2.98
C VAL A 57 0.47 13.93 4.19
N ARG A 58 0.38 14.69 5.30
CA ARG A 58 0.98 14.33 6.58
C ARG A 58 -0.11 13.83 7.53
N PHE A 59 0.19 12.73 8.22
CA PHE A 59 -0.65 12.17 9.27
C PHE A 59 0.16 12.08 10.56
N ASP A 60 -0.52 12.14 11.69
CA ASP A 60 0.09 11.77 12.97
C ASP A 60 0.44 10.27 12.97
N ARG A 61 1.29 9.88 13.92
CA ARG A 61 1.82 8.51 13.99
C ARG A 61 0.73 7.46 14.15
N GLN A 62 -0.32 7.74 14.94
CA GLN A 62 -1.37 6.77 15.22
C GLN A 62 -2.21 6.55 13.96
N THR A 63 -2.60 7.64 13.29
CA THR A 63 -3.35 7.57 12.03
C THR A 63 -2.55 6.86 10.93
N ALA A 64 -1.26 7.17 10.78
CA ALA A 64 -0.40 6.50 9.80
C ALA A 64 -0.32 4.97 10.03
N GLN A 65 -0.23 4.54 11.30
CA GLN A 65 -0.25 3.12 11.65
C GLN A 65 -1.60 2.47 11.35
N LEU A 66 -2.71 3.16 11.64
CA LEU A 66 -4.06 2.68 11.35
C LEU A 66 -4.27 2.48 9.84
N LEU A 67 -3.86 3.44 9.02
CA LEU A 67 -3.91 3.35 7.56
C LEU A 67 -3.09 2.16 7.05
N HIS A 68 -1.90 1.94 7.60
CA HIS A 68 -1.09 0.79 7.25
C HIS A 68 -1.79 -0.53 7.61
N HIS A 69 -2.33 -0.65 8.82
CA HIS A 69 -3.05 -1.85 9.24
C HIS A 69 -4.30 -2.09 8.39
N PHE A 70 -5.04 -1.04 8.06
CA PHE A 70 -6.19 -1.10 7.16
C PHE A 70 -5.80 -1.67 5.78
N LYS A 71 -4.73 -1.14 5.17
CA LYS A 71 -4.19 -1.67 3.91
C LYS A 71 -3.83 -3.15 4.03
N MET A 72 -3.17 -3.56 5.13
CA MET A 72 -2.79 -4.95 5.35
C MET A 72 -3.98 -5.90 5.55
N ALA A 73 -5.05 -5.42 6.18
CA ALA A 73 -6.24 -6.22 6.47
C ALA A 73 -7.17 -6.36 5.26
N THR A 74 -7.30 -5.29 4.46
CA THR A 74 -8.32 -5.21 3.39
C THR A 74 -7.75 -5.32 1.97
N GLY A 75 -6.44 -5.14 1.81
CA GLY A 75 -5.77 -5.03 0.51
C GLY A 75 -6.06 -3.73 -0.24
N VAL A 76 -6.80 -2.79 0.38
CA VAL A 76 -7.10 -1.49 -0.23
C VAL A 76 -5.91 -0.56 -0.10
N GLU A 77 -5.54 0.08 -1.20
CA GLU A 77 -4.44 1.05 -1.23
C GLU A 77 -4.78 2.31 -0.41
N VAL A 78 -3.80 2.81 0.35
CA VAL A 78 -3.98 3.98 1.23
C VAL A 78 -4.31 5.23 0.41
N THR A 79 -3.69 5.38 -0.76
CA THR A 79 -3.98 6.50 -1.67
C THR A 79 -5.44 6.50 -2.11
N ARG A 80 -5.99 5.32 -2.46
CA ARG A 80 -7.40 5.16 -2.84
C ARG A 80 -8.35 5.52 -1.69
N LEU A 81 -8.04 5.06 -0.48
CA LEU A 81 -8.80 5.42 0.72
C LEU A 81 -8.81 6.93 0.94
N ILE A 82 -7.65 7.59 0.83
CA ILE A 82 -7.53 9.04 1.02
C ILE A 82 -8.32 9.78 -0.06
N SER A 83 -8.16 9.43 -1.35
CA SER A 83 -8.90 10.05 -2.44
C SER A 83 -10.42 9.92 -2.26
N TYR A 84 -10.89 8.73 -1.90
CA TYR A 84 -12.31 8.51 -1.60
C TYR A 84 -12.79 9.37 -0.43
N SER A 85 -12.01 9.43 0.66
CA SER A 85 -12.37 10.18 1.86
C SER A 85 -12.50 11.68 1.58
N VAL A 86 -11.56 12.23 0.79
CA VAL A 86 -11.59 13.64 0.40
C VAL A 86 -12.78 13.93 -0.52
N ALA A 87 -13.05 13.07 -1.50
CA ALA A 87 -14.22 13.22 -2.38
C ALA A 87 -15.53 13.24 -1.59
N GLN A 88 -15.71 12.28 -0.67
CA GLN A 88 -16.88 12.21 0.20
C GLN A 88 -17.02 13.43 1.12
N LEU A 89 -15.92 13.96 1.64
CA LEU A 89 -15.92 15.18 2.44
C LEU A 89 -16.45 16.37 1.62
N LEU A 90 -15.93 16.56 0.40
CA LEU A 90 -16.32 17.66 -0.49
C LEU A 90 -17.74 17.52 -1.06
N GLU A 91 -18.26 16.30 -1.19
CA GLU A 91 -19.66 16.06 -1.57
C GLU A 91 -20.62 16.36 -0.43
N ARG A 92 -20.27 15.95 0.80
CA ARG A 92 -21.11 16.14 1.99
C ARG A 92 -21.14 17.60 2.48
N HIS A 93 -20.07 18.34 2.21
CA HIS A 93 -19.89 19.72 2.67
C HIS A 93 -19.68 20.68 1.47
N PRO A 94 -20.74 21.01 0.72
CA PRO A 94 -20.66 21.90 -0.43
C PRO A 94 -20.20 23.33 -0.06
N GLU A 95 -20.34 23.72 1.21
CA GLU A 95 -19.83 24.99 1.76
C GLU A 95 -18.33 25.18 1.50
N ILE A 96 -17.54 24.09 1.48
CA ILE A 96 -16.11 24.15 1.18
C ILE A 96 -15.91 24.65 -0.26
N LYS A 97 -16.73 24.20 -1.20
CA LYS A 97 -16.66 24.65 -2.60
C LYS A 97 -17.08 26.11 -2.76
N ILE A 98 -18.03 26.58 -1.94
CA ILE A 98 -18.50 27.97 -1.96
C ILE A 98 -17.40 28.90 -1.46
N ILE A 99 -16.78 28.59 -0.31
CA ILE A 99 -15.67 29.38 0.24
C ILE A 99 -14.50 29.47 -0.75
N ILE A 100 -14.18 28.36 -1.43
CA ILE A 100 -13.15 28.35 -2.47
C ILE A 100 -13.52 29.30 -3.62
N LYS A 101 -14.78 29.29 -4.09
CA LYS A 101 -15.23 30.19 -5.17
C LYS A 101 -15.18 31.66 -4.77
N GLU A 102 -15.65 32.00 -3.57
CA GLU A 102 -15.63 33.38 -3.06
C GLU A 102 -14.19 33.93 -2.93
N HIS A 103 -13.24 33.08 -2.54
CA HIS A 103 -11.83 33.46 -2.52
C HIS A 103 -11.18 33.44 -3.91
N LEU A 104 -11.58 32.55 -4.81
CA LEU A 104 -11.05 32.47 -6.17
C LEU A 104 -11.53 33.61 -7.09
N GLU A 105 -12.76 34.11 -6.92
CA GLU A 105 -13.21 35.33 -7.60
C GLU A 105 -12.39 36.57 -7.19
N ASN A 106 -11.71 36.52 -6.04
CA ASN A 106 -10.73 37.51 -5.58
C ASN A 106 -9.27 37.13 -5.91
N PHE A 107 -9.07 36.12 -6.76
CA PHE A 107 -7.76 35.61 -7.16
C PHE A 107 -7.60 35.84 -8.67
N ASP A 108 -7.06 37.00 -9.03
CA ASP A 108 -6.41 37.16 -10.33
C ASP A 108 -5.18 36.23 -10.34
N LEU A 109 -5.12 35.36 -11.36
CA LEU A 109 -4.01 34.43 -11.58
C LEU A 109 -2.79 35.15 -12.17
#